data_AF-A0A4P2VIM1-F1
#
_entry.id   AF-A0A4P2VIM1-F1
#
_cell.length_a   1.000
_cell.length_b   1.000
_cell.length_c   1.000
_cell.angle_alpha   90.00
_cell.angle_beta   90.00
_cell.angle_gamma   90.00
#
_symmetry.space_group_name_H-M   'P 1'
#
loop_
_entity.id
_entity.type
_entity.pdbx_description
1 polymer ?
#
loop_
_entity_poly.entity_id
_entity_poly.type
_entity_poly.pdbx_seq_one_letter_code
_entity_poly.pdbx_strand_id
1 'polypeptide(L)'
;MIETEEILKLKTNFHGTAYRNIYTIFTSQNLFDDLIGPDAESEAILQKYENATSGISHVLPQKNRLFDYSQAHPSCISGSFLPPYSKGRFGDGNGYGVWYSALEEKTSIFESFYHQWKFAQEQFIHFPNEQKISVDRKMFACSLTSENVFDFSNSTQWHNQLISDNYEFCRELGKKIKPLGGEMLIVPSARKSGGFCAPVFSPDIIVSEKTIYYLKYYFYSDGKAEIEKISKVKEIFTVPSRWKEEANIQL
;
A
#
# COMPACT_ATOMS: atom_id res chain seq x y z
N MET A 1 26.53 16.98 0.97
CA MET A 1 25.15 17.27 1.42
C MET A 1 24.51 18.19 0.40
N ILE A 2 23.21 18.01 0.10
CA ILE A 2 22.50 18.93 -0.81
C ILE A 2 22.34 20.31 -0.16
N GLU A 3 22.63 21.39 -0.88
CA GLU A 3 22.51 22.74 -0.35
C GLU A 3 21.05 23.21 -0.36
N THR A 4 20.66 24.01 0.64
CA THR A 4 19.27 24.49 0.76
C THR A 4 18.87 25.33 -0.44
N GLU A 5 19.77 26.15 -0.98
CA GLU A 5 19.53 26.97 -2.16
C GLU A 5 19.26 26.14 -3.41
N GLU A 6 19.91 24.98 -3.56
CA GLU A 6 19.65 24.05 -4.66
C GLU A 6 18.27 23.42 -4.53
N ILE A 7 17.86 23.03 -3.33
CA ILE A 7 16.52 22.47 -3.07
C ILE A 7 15.43 23.50 -3.42
N LEU A 8 15.61 24.76 -3.01
CA LEU A 8 14.60 25.80 -3.23
C LEU A 8 14.33 26.07 -4.72
N LYS A 9 15.29 25.83 -5.59
CA LYS A 9 15.12 25.94 -7.06
C LYS A 9 14.19 24.87 -7.65
N LEU A 10 13.96 23.78 -6.91
CA LEU A 10 13.10 22.66 -7.33
C LEU A 10 11.64 22.84 -6.89
N LYS A 11 11.31 23.97 -6.27
CA LYS A 11 9.97 24.22 -5.76
C LYS A 11 8.97 24.40 -6.91
N THR A 12 7.86 23.70 -6.83
CA THR A 12 6.74 23.76 -7.78
C THR A 12 5.41 23.54 -7.05
N ASN A 13 4.31 23.73 -7.78
CA ASN A 13 3.00 23.24 -7.38
C ASN A 13 2.69 21.87 -8.01
N PHE A 14 1.68 21.21 -7.48
CA PHE A 14 1.17 19.94 -8.00
C PHE A 14 -0.34 19.89 -7.88
N HIS A 15 -1.00 19.53 -8.97
CA HIS A 15 -2.40 19.13 -8.99
C HIS A 15 -2.52 17.86 -9.82
N GLY A 16 -2.92 16.74 -9.21
CA GLY A 16 -2.94 15.47 -9.91
C GLY A 16 -3.35 14.30 -9.04
N THR A 17 -3.18 13.09 -9.57
CA THR A 17 -3.50 11.85 -8.87
C THR A 17 -2.22 11.14 -8.44
N ALA A 18 -2.21 10.63 -7.21
CA ALA A 18 -1.21 9.71 -6.72
C ALA A 18 -1.84 8.36 -6.32
N TYR A 19 -1.06 7.30 -6.42
CA TYR A 19 -1.50 5.93 -6.23
C TYR A 19 -0.77 5.29 -5.06
N ARG A 20 -1.55 4.69 -4.16
CA ARG A 20 -1.04 3.92 -3.02
C ARG A 20 -1.80 2.62 -2.92
N ASN A 21 -1.08 1.52 -2.71
CA ASN A 21 -1.70 0.27 -2.32
C ASN A 21 -1.26 -0.15 -0.92
N ILE A 22 -2.21 -0.61 -0.13
CA ILE A 22 -1.98 -1.07 1.25
C ILE A 22 -2.39 -2.52 1.39
N TYR A 23 -1.89 -3.18 2.44
CA TYR A 23 -2.37 -4.50 2.81
C TYR A 23 -3.88 -4.47 3.05
N THR A 24 -4.53 -5.58 2.73
CA THR A 24 -5.95 -5.76 2.99
C THR A 24 -6.24 -7.24 3.18
N ILE A 25 -7.48 -7.57 3.52
CA ILE A 25 -8.00 -8.92 3.50
C ILE A 25 -9.25 -8.85 2.61
N PHE A 26 -9.21 -9.46 1.43
CA PHE A 26 -10.34 -9.41 0.50
C PHE A 26 -11.45 -10.40 0.89
N THR A 27 -11.06 -11.59 1.35
CA THR A 27 -11.98 -12.63 1.82
C THR A 27 -12.02 -12.60 3.34
N SER A 28 -13.20 -12.31 3.91
CA SER A 28 -13.39 -12.38 5.37
C SER A 28 -12.97 -13.77 5.88
N GLN A 29 -12.21 -13.80 6.97
CA GLN A 29 -11.85 -15.03 7.66
C GLN A 29 -12.76 -15.22 8.86
N ASN A 30 -13.08 -16.48 9.17
CA ASN A 30 -13.74 -16.82 10.42
C ASN A 30 -12.63 -17.02 11.47
N LEU A 31 -12.71 -16.29 12.59
CA LEU A 31 -11.68 -16.36 13.64
C LEU A 31 -11.79 -17.62 14.51
N PHE A 32 -12.81 -18.45 14.29
CA PHE A 32 -13.09 -19.64 15.08
C PHE A 32 -13.02 -20.93 14.24
N ASP A 33 -12.61 -20.86 12.97
CA ASP A 33 -12.61 -22.02 12.07
C ASP A 33 -11.59 -23.11 12.44
N ASP A 34 -10.59 -22.76 13.25
CA ASP A 34 -9.61 -23.67 13.84
C ASP A 34 -10.08 -24.29 15.17
N LEU A 35 -11.07 -23.67 15.83
CA LEU A 35 -11.62 -24.11 17.11
C LEU A 35 -12.88 -24.95 16.96
N ILE A 36 -13.74 -24.61 15.99
CA ILE A 36 -15.06 -25.22 15.79
C ILE A 36 -15.31 -25.51 14.31
N GLY A 37 -16.08 -26.56 14.05
CA GLY A 37 -16.63 -26.80 12.71
C GLY A 37 -17.67 -25.73 12.33
N PRO A 38 -18.28 -25.82 11.13
CA PRO A 38 -19.28 -24.86 10.66
C PRO A 38 -20.62 -25.04 11.42
N ASP A 39 -20.64 -24.62 12.69
CA ASP A 39 -21.78 -24.67 13.59
C ASP A 39 -22.09 -23.27 14.14
N ALA A 40 -23.25 -22.73 13.73
CA ALA A 40 -23.64 -21.36 14.08
C ALA A 40 -23.89 -21.18 15.58
N GLU A 41 -24.28 -22.23 16.30
CA GLU A 41 -24.53 -22.16 17.74
C GLU A 41 -23.21 -22.01 18.51
N SER A 42 -22.23 -22.87 18.23
CA SER A 42 -20.89 -22.79 18.81
C SER A 42 -20.20 -21.47 18.47
N GLU A 43 -20.36 -20.98 17.25
CA GLU A 43 -19.82 -19.69 16.81
C GLU A 43 -20.43 -18.53 17.60
N ALA A 44 -21.76 -18.51 17.78
CA ALA A 44 -22.44 -17.49 18.58
C ALA A 44 -22.00 -17.53 20.05
N ILE A 45 -21.75 -18.71 20.61
CA ILE A 45 -21.24 -18.88 21.97
C ILE A 45 -19.82 -18.30 22.10
N LEU A 46 -18.90 -18.69 21.21
CA LEU A 46 -17.51 -18.19 21.22
C LEU A 46 -17.46 -16.67 21.02
N GLN A 47 -18.22 -16.13 20.06
CA GLN A 47 -18.31 -14.69 19.82
C GLN A 47 -18.85 -13.95 21.04
N LYS A 48 -19.84 -14.50 21.75
CA LYS A 48 -20.36 -13.92 22.99
C LYS A 48 -19.31 -13.87 24.10
N TYR A 49 -18.53 -14.94 24.28
CA TYR A 49 -17.47 -14.97 25.29
C TYR A 49 -16.30 -14.05 24.96
N GLU A 50 -15.88 -14.01 23.69
CA GLU A 50 -14.86 -13.07 23.22
C GLU A 50 -15.32 -11.62 23.45
N ASN A 51 -16.57 -11.31 23.09
CA ASN A 51 -17.16 -10.00 23.33
C ASN A 51 -17.16 -9.62 24.81
N ALA A 52 -17.44 -10.57 25.71
CA ALA A 52 -17.52 -10.32 27.14
C ALA A 52 -16.15 -10.24 27.84
N THR A 53 -15.12 -10.93 27.32
CA THR A 53 -13.83 -11.13 28.03
C THR A 53 -12.68 -10.32 27.46
N SER A 54 -12.77 -9.90 26.20
CA SER A 54 -11.70 -9.15 25.51
C SER A 54 -11.41 -7.76 26.08
N GLY A 55 -12.28 -7.23 26.95
CA GLY A 55 -12.08 -5.92 27.60
C GLY A 55 -12.24 -4.72 26.65
N ILE A 56 -12.83 -4.93 25.47
CA ILE A 56 -12.96 -3.93 24.40
C ILE A 56 -14.38 -3.95 23.80
N SER A 57 -14.87 -2.79 23.34
CA SER A 57 -16.26 -2.65 22.85
C SER A 57 -16.42 -3.07 21.38
N HIS A 58 -17.08 -4.19 21.14
CA HIS A 58 -17.31 -4.75 19.79
C HIS A 58 -18.45 -4.11 19.00
N VAL A 59 -19.02 -3.04 19.54
CA VAL A 59 -20.11 -2.28 18.89
C VAL A 59 -19.54 -1.23 17.91
N LEU A 60 -18.25 -0.88 18.04
CA LEU A 60 -17.55 0.10 17.19
C LEU A 60 -16.27 -0.52 16.61
N PRO A 61 -15.71 0.03 15.52
CA PRO A 61 -14.40 -0.37 15.02
C PRO A 61 -13.32 -0.31 16.12
N GLN A 62 -12.70 -1.46 16.39
CA GLN A 62 -11.82 -1.70 17.54
C GLN A 62 -10.41 -1.12 17.30
N LYS A 63 -10.08 0.03 17.91
CA LYS A 63 -8.80 0.75 17.73
C LYS A 63 -7.66 0.36 18.70
N ASN A 64 -7.90 -0.55 19.65
CA ASN A 64 -7.01 -0.81 20.80
C ASN A 64 -6.58 -2.28 20.98
N ARG A 65 -6.70 -3.16 19.96
CA ARG A 65 -6.12 -4.51 20.05
C ARG A 65 -4.60 -4.43 19.90
N LEU A 66 -3.85 -5.11 20.78
CA LEU A 66 -2.38 -5.26 20.71
C LEU A 66 -1.90 -5.96 19.42
N PHE A 67 -2.80 -6.66 18.73
CA PHE A 67 -2.67 -7.01 17.33
C PHE A 67 -3.71 -6.22 16.54
N ASP A 68 -3.30 -5.11 15.91
CA ASP A 68 -4.17 -4.31 15.05
C ASP A 68 -4.34 -5.02 13.70
N TYR A 69 -5.22 -6.03 13.64
CA TYR A 69 -5.60 -6.74 12.41
C TYR A 69 -6.99 -6.35 11.89
N SER A 70 -7.66 -5.33 12.45
CA SER A 70 -9.03 -5.05 12.04
C SER A 70 -9.46 -3.60 12.21
N GLN A 71 -8.84 -2.71 11.45
CA GLN A 71 -9.65 -1.88 10.59
C GLN A 71 -9.37 -2.28 9.15
N ALA A 72 -10.42 -2.67 8.42
CA ALA A 72 -10.41 -2.42 6.99
C ALA A 72 -10.24 -0.90 6.88
N HIS A 73 -9.01 -0.42 6.73
CA HIS A 73 -8.79 1.01 6.71
C HIS A 73 -9.62 1.54 5.53
N PRO A 74 -10.67 2.34 5.80
CA PRO A 74 -11.43 2.94 4.71
C PRO A 74 -10.51 3.85 3.90
N SER A 75 -9.44 4.29 4.55
CA SER A 75 -8.45 5.22 4.07
C SER A 75 -7.06 4.62 3.92
N CYS A 76 -6.39 4.93 2.82
CA CYS A 76 -4.96 4.67 2.67
C CYS A 76 -4.08 5.71 3.38
N ILE A 77 -4.69 6.71 4.02
CA ILE A 77 -4.03 7.84 4.68
C ILE A 77 -3.79 7.53 6.16
N SER A 78 -4.73 6.82 6.80
CA SER A 78 -4.73 6.52 8.24
C SER A 78 -3.38 6.01 8.75
N GLY A 79 -2.93 6.56 9.88
CA GLY A 79 -1.70 6.16 10.57
C GLY A 79 -0.39 6.70 9.98
N SER A 80 -0.36 7.11 8.70
CA SER A 80 0.91 7.56 8.07
C SER A 80 1.46 8.84 8.67
N PHE A 81 0.59 9.68 9.26
CA PHE A 81 0.92 10.98 9.85
C PHE A 81 0.79 11.01 11.37
N LEU A 82 0.57 9.87 12.02
CA LEU A 82 0.41 9.77 13.47
C LEU A 82 1.59 9.01 14.09
N PRO A 83 2.04 9.37 15.31
CA PRO A 83 3.06 8.62 16.01
C PRO A 83 2.52 7.26 16.51
N PRO A 84 3.37 6.21 16.60
CA PRO A 84 4.78 6.20 16.21
C PRO A 84 4.95 6.23 14.68
N TYR A 85 5.86 7.08 14.19
CA TYR A 85 6.06 7.25 12.75
C TYR A 85 6.86 6.09 12.16
N SER A 86 6.47 5.65 10.97
CA SER A 86 7.19 4.60 10.24
C SER A 86 8.54 5.10 9.73
N LYS A 87 9.60 4.31 9.98
CA LYS A 87 10.92 4.53 9.38
C LYS A 87 10.89 4.07 7.91
N GLY A 88 11.36 4.93 7.01
CA GLY A 88 11.37 4.66 5.57
C GLY A 88 12.51 5.35 4.84
N ARG A 89 12.33 5.57 3.53
CA ARG A 89 13.31 6.21 2.64
C ARG A 89 13.45 7.70 2.92
N PHE A 90 12.35 8.41 3.15
CA PHE A 90 12.32 9.86 3.36
C PHE A 90 11.92 10.26 4.80
N GLY A 91 11.83 9.31 5.72
CA GLY A 91 11.53 9.56 7.13
C GLY A 91 12.33 8.61 8.01
N ASP A 92 12.85 9.11 9.13
CA ASP A 92 13.64 8.32 10.08
C ASP A 92 12.81 7.72 11.23
N GLY A 93 11.54 8.11 11.34
CA GLY A 93 10.58 7.65 12.35
C GLY A 93 10.49 8.54 13.60
N ASN A 94 11.34 9.58 13.72
CA ASN A 94 11.46 10.34 14.98
C ASN A 94 10.74 11.69 14.98
N GLY A 95 10.53 12.32 13.82
CA GLY A 95 10.01 13.70 13.75
C GLY A 95 8.66 13.87 13.05
N TYR A 96 8.39 13.07 12.02
CA TYR A 96 7.19 13.23 11.18
C TYR A 96 6.86 11.94 10.45
N GLY A 97 5.59 11.83 10.07
CA GLY A 97 5.08 10.78 9.21
C GLY A 97 5.26 11.09 7.72
N VAL A 98 5.41 10.04 6.91
CA VAL A 98 5.48 10.13 5.45
C VAL A 98 4.46 9.19 4.84
N TRP A 99 3.55 9.75 4.05
CA TRP A 99 2.61 8.98 3.25
C TRP A 99 3.26 8.67 1.89
N TYR A 100 3.62 7.41 1.68
CA TYR A 100 4.30 6.97 0.47
C TYR A 100 3.29 6.64 -0.64
N SER A 101 3.45 7.28 -1.79
CA SER A 101 2.63 7.04 -2.97
C SER A 101 3.47 7.13 -4.25
N ALA A 102 2.83 6.95 -5.41
CA ALA A 102 3.47 7.08 -6.71
C ALA A 102 2.57 7.82 -7.71
N LEU A 103 3.15 8.45 -8.72
CA LEU A 103 2.39 9.18 -9.75
C LEU A 103 1.75 8.26 -10.81
N GLU A 104 2.12 6.98 -10.81
CA GLU A 104 1.53 5.95 -11.67
C GLU A 104 1.13 4.72 -10.85
N GLU A 105 -0.02 4.12 -11.20
CA GLU A 105 -0.50 2.86 -10.62
C GLU A 105 0.57 1.76 -10.67
N LYS A 106 1.22 1.60 -11.84
CA LYS A 106 2.27 0.60 -12.05
C LYS A 106 3.49 0.84 -11.15
N THR A 107 3.87 2.09 -10.93
CA THR A 107 4.98 2.44 -10.03
C THR A 107 4.64 2.09 -8.57
N SER A 108 3.41 2.38 -8.14
CA SER A 108 2.92 1.99 -6.81
C SER A 108 3.00 0.47 -6.58
N ILE A 109 2.63 -0.31 -7.60
CA ILE A 109 2.70 -1.78 -7.57
C ILE A 109 4.15 -2.27 -7.48
N PHE A 110 5.06 -1.73 -8.30
CA PHE A 110 6.46 -2.19 -8.31
C PHE A 110 7.17 -1.91 -6.98
N GLU A 111 6.93 -0.75 -6.37
CA GLU A 111 7.48 -0.41 -5.05
C GLU A 111 6.99 -1.37 -3.97
N SER A 112 5.67 -1.58 -3.85
CA SER A 112 5.13 -2.49 -2.84
C SER A 112 5.53 -3.94 -3.11
N PHE A 113 5.49 -4.39 -4.37
CA PHE A 113 5.86 -5.75 -4.76
C PHE A 113 7.32 -6.08 -4.40
N TYR A 114 8.26 -5.18 -4.66
CA TYR A 114 9.67 -5.39 -4.27
C TYR A 114 9.83 -5.59 -2.75
N HIS A 115 9.16 -4.76 -1.95
CA HIS A 115 9.21 -4.89 -0.50
C HIS A 115 8.57 -6.18 -0.01
N GLN A 116 7.45 -6.59 -0.61
CA GLN A 116 6.81 -7.88 -0.33
C GLN A 116 7.68 -9.06 -0.74
N TRP A 117 8.35 -8.97 -1.88
CA TRP A 117 9.25 -10.00 -2.36
C TRP A 117 10.39 -10.23 -1.35
N LYS A 118 11.05 -9.17 -0.87
CA LYS A 118 12.10 -9.32 0.16
C LYS A 118 11.60 -10.00 1.42
N PHE A 119 10.42 -9.59 1.89
CA PHE A 119 9.78 -10.24 3.04
C PHE A 119 9.49 -11.72 2.75
N ALA A 120 8.95 -12.05 1.57
CA ALA A 120 8.69 -13.43 1.17
C ALA A 120 9.98 -14.28 1.12
N GLN A 121 11.08 -13.73 0.61
CA GLN A 121 12.38 -14.42 0.61
C GLN A 121 12.85 -14.73 2.04
N GLU A 122 12.72 -13.78 2.96
CA GLU A 122 13.03 -14.01 4.37
C GLU A 122 12.13 -15.11 4.97
N GLN A 123 10.84 -15.10 4.66
CA GLN A 123 9.90 -16.12 5.14
C GLN A 123 10.26 -17.52 4.62
N PHE A 124 10.60 -17.69 3.34
CA PHE A 124 11.00 -19.00 2.80
C PHE A 124 12.26 -19.56 3.46
N ILE A 125 13.18 -18.70 3.92
CA ILE A 125 14.36 -19.12 4.69
C ILE A 125 13.95 -19.65 6.08
N HIS A 126 12.99 -19.01 6.74
CA HIS A 126 12.55 -19.38 8.08
C HIS A 126 11.56 -20.54 8.08
N PHE A 127 10.83 -20.73 6.99
CA PHE A 127 9.79 -21.74 6.80
C PHE A 127 10.02 -22.52 5.49
N PRO A 128 11.00 -23.44 5.44
CA PRO A 128 11.43 -24.10 4.20
C PRO A 128 10.37 -25.01 3.56
N ASN A 129 9.34 -25.40 4.32
CA ASN A 129 8.21 -26.16 3.78
C ASN A 129 7.17 -25.27 3.10
N GLU A 130 7.19 -23.95 3.32
CA GLU A 130 6.31 -23.00 2.68
C GLU A 130 6.67 -22.88 1.19
N GLN A 131 5.72 -23.22 0.32
CA GLN A 131 5.95 -23.18 -1.13
C GLN A 131 5.35 -21.94 -1.78
N LYS A 132 4.42 -21.26 -1.10
CA LYS A 132 3.68 -20.14 -1.68
C LYS A 132 3.23 -19.14 -0.63
N ILE A 133 3.63 -17.89 -0.80
CA ILE A 133 3.14 -16.78 0.01
C ILE A 133 2.20 -15.92 -0.84
N SER A 134 0.99 -15.66 -0.33
CA SER A 134 0.05 -14.75 -0.98
C SER A 134 -0.23 -13.53 -0.13
N VAL A 135 -0.32 -12.35 -0.77
CA VAL A 135 -0.58 -11.09 -0.08
C VAL A 135 -1.69 -10.32 -0.79
N ASP A 136 -2.77 -10.07 -0.07
CA ASP A 136 -3.89 -9.25 -0.54
C ASP A 136 -3.58 -7.77 -0.35
N ARG A 137 -3.85 -6.97 -1.39
CA ARG A 137 -3.68 -5.52 -1.35
C ARG A 137 -4.89 -4.79 -1.94
N LYS A 138 -5.07 -3.54 -1.54
CA LYS A 138 -6.13 -2.65 -2.02
C LYS A 138 -5.51 -1.42 -2.65
N MET A 139 -5.88 -1.12 -3.89
CA MET A 139 -5.37 0.03 -4.64
C MET A 139 -6.24 1.26 -4.43
N PHE A 140 -5.60 2.40 -4.19
CA PHE A 140 -6.22 3.71 -4.04
C PHE A 140 -5.66 4.69 -5.07
N ALA A 141 -6.55 5.52 -5.62
CA ALA A 141 -6.22 6.77 -6.29
C ALA A 141 -6.56 7.92 -5.35
N CYS A 142 -5.62 8.84 -5.16
CA CYS A 142 -5.75 9.99 -4.28
C CYS A 142 -5.53 11.27 -5.07
N SER A 143 -6.48 12.20 -4.99
CA SER A 143 -6.31 13.53 -5.58
C SER A 143 -5.45 14.37 -4.66
N LEU A 144 -4.36 14.94 -5.18
CA LEU A 144 -3.46 15.81 -4.43
C LEU A 144 -3.46 17.23 -5.01
N THR A 145 -3.44 18.23 -4.14
CA THR A 145 -3.25 19.65 -4.49
C THR A 145 -2.28 20.29 -3.50
N SER A 146 -1.14 20.79 -3.97
CA SER A 146 -0.10 21.40 -3.14
C SER A 146 0.60 22.53 -3.88
N GLU A 147 0.94 23.60 -3.16
CA GLU A 147 1.76 24.73 -3.67
C GLU A 147 3.23 24.63 -3.25
N ASN A 148 3.59 23.63 -2.42
CA ASN A 148 4.92 23.48 -1.83
C ASN A 148 5.49 22.08 -2.10
N VAL A 149 5.64 21.75 -3.37
CA VAL A 149 6.24 20.50 -3.84
C VAL A 149 7.70 20.72 -4.24
N PHE A 150 8.56 19.76 -3.95
CA PHE A 150 9.94 19.75 -4.46
C PHE A 150 10.09 18.65 -5.51
N ASP A 151 10.33 19.03 -6.76
CA ASP A 151 10.36 18.11 -7.90
C ASP A 151 11.80 17.77 -8.32
N PHE A 152 12.16 16.51 -8.12
CA PHE A 152 13.45 15.92 -8.49
C PHE A 152 13.37 15.06 -9.76
N SER A 153 12.23 15.02 -10.45
CA SER A 153 11.99 14.15 -11.62
C SER A 153 13.04 14.33 -12.72
N ASN A 154 13.50 15.56 -12.92
CA ASN A 154 14.50 15.93 -13.93
C ASN A 154 15.91 16.11 -13.35
N SER A 155 16.14 15.82 -12.07
CA SER A 155 17.46 15.97 -11.46
C SER A 155 18.37 14.78 -11.80
N THR A 156 19.29 14.99 -12.74
CA THR A 156 20.33 14.01 -13.08
C THR A 156 21.43 13.95 -12.01
N GLN A 157 21.71 15.07 -11.34
CA GLN A 157 22.77 15.19 -10.32
C GLN A 157 22.54 14.29 -9.10
N TRP A 158 21.28 14.15 -8.66
CA TRP A 158 20.93 13.38 -7.46
C TRP A 158 20.26 12.03 -7.77
N HIS A 159 20.14 11.66 -9.05
CA HIS A 159 19.39 10.48 -9.48
C HIS A 159 19.85 9.21 -8.76
N ASN A 160 21.16 8.93 -8.78
CA ASN A 160 21.73 7.72 -8.17
C ASN A 160 21.51 7.66 -6.65
N GLN A 161 21.59 8.80 -5.97
CA GLN A 161 21.38 8.89 -4.53
C GLN A 161 19.89 8.69 -4.17
N LEU A 162 18.97 9.18 -5.01
CA LEU A 162 17.53 9.04 -4.80
C LEU A 162 17.06 7.58 -4.95
N ILE A 163 17.64 6.83 -5.88
CA ILE A 163 17.29 5.42 -6.13
C ILE A 163 18.11 4.41 -5.32
N SER A 164 19.16 4.84 -4.63
CA SER A 164 20.06 3.97 -3.86
C SER A 164 19.33 3.17 -2.77
N ASP A 165 19.84 1.97 -2.44
CA ASP A 165 19.36 1.21 -1.27
C ASP A 165 19.90 1.76 0.07
N ASN A 166 20.89 2.67 0.03
CA ASN A 166 21.27 3.46 1.19
C ASN A 166 20.36 4.71 1.31
N TYR A 167 19.55 4.76 2.37
CA TYR A 167 18.55 5.81 2.59
C TYR A 167 19.10 7.06 3.29
N GLU A 168 20.39 7.14 3.62
CA GLU A 168 20.99 8.30 4.30
C GLU A 168 20.68 9.61 3.57
N PHE A 169 20.96 9.68 2.26
CA PHE A 169 20.69 10.86 1.45
C PHE A 169 19.19 11.25 1.49
N CYS A 170 18.30 10.29 1.24
CA CYS A 170 16.86 10.54 1.22
C CYS A 170 16.29 10.95 2.59
N ARG A 171 16.82 10.40 3.70
CA ARG A 171 16.40 10.78 5.06
C ARG A 171 16.85 12.20 5.40
N GLU A 172 18.09 12.55 5.06
CA GLU A 172 18.57 13.91 5.22
C GLU A 172 17.77 14.90 4.36
N LEU A 173 17.40 14.50 3.14
CA LEU A 173 16.51 15.29 2.29
C LEU A 173 15.14 15.51 2.95
N GLY A 174 14.50 14.46 3.48
CA GLY A 174 13.22 14.58 4.19
C GLY A 174 13.31 15.52 5.40
N LYS A 175 14.38 15.41 6.21
CA LYS A 175 14.63 16.29 7.36
C LYS A 175 14.82 17.75 6.96
N LYS A 176 15.37 18.03 5.78
CA LYS A 176 15.56 19.39 5.26
C LYS A 176 14.27 19.97 4.67
N ILE A 177 13.47 19.17 3.98
CA ILE A 177 12.26 19.64 3.30
C ILE A 177 11.18 20.06 4.29
N LYS A 178 11.03 19.35 5.42
CA LYS A 178 9.96 19.63 6.37
C LYS A 178 10.04 21.03 6.99
N PRO A 179 11.21 21.51 7.50
CA PRO A 179 11.36 22.90 7.98
C PRO A 179 11.19 23.96 6.91
N LEU A 180 11.41 23.63 5.63
CA LEU A 180 11.18 24.54 4.49
C LEU A 180 9.70 24.65 4.10
N GLY A 181 8.80 23.99 4.83
CA GLY A 181 7.37 23.97 4.52
C GLY A 181 7.01 23.04 3.36
N GLY A 182 7.90 22.11 2.98
CA GLY A 182 7.62 21.17 1.91
C GLY A 182 6.55 20.15 2.28
N GLU A 183 5.57 20.01 1.41
CA GLU A 183 4.40 19.16 1.62
C GLU A 183 4.52 17.84 0.87
N MET A 184 5.25 17.82 -0.24
CA MET A 184 5.43 16.65 -1.10
C MET A 184 6.75 16.69 -1.86
N LEU A 185 7.24 15.49 -2.18
CA LEU A 185 8.35 15.24 -3.10
C LEU A 185 7.83 14.61 -4.39
N ILE A 186 8.47 14.89 -5.51
CA ILE A 186 8.40 14.05 -6.71
C ILE A 186 9.81 13.53 -6.97
N VAL A 187 9.99 12.21 -6.92
CA VAL A 187 11.32 11.58 -6.98
C VAL A 187 11.28 10.34 -7.87
N PRO A 188 12.39 9.97 -8.53
CA PRO A 188 12.45 8.72 -9.29
C PRO A 188 12.20 7.51 -8.38
N SER A 189 11.48 6.53 -8.90
CA SER A 189 11.28 5.23 -8.26
C SER A 189 12.56 4.43 -8.28
N ALA A 190 12.87 3.78 -7.16
CA ALA A 190 14.01 2.88 -7.06
C ALA A 190 13.72 1.50 -7.69
N ARG A 191 12.43 1.19 -7.90
CA ARG A 191 11.96 -0.16 -8.30
C ARG A 191 11.38 -0.22 -9.70
N LYS A 192 10.89 0.89 -10.23
CA LYS A 192 10.44 1.00 -11.63
C LYS A 192 11.21 2.10 -12.36
N SER A 193 12.01 1.69 -13.34
CA SER A 193 12.67 2.62 -14.25
C SER A 193 11.64 3.52 -14.95
N GLY A 194 11.93 4.82 -15.01
CA GLY A 194 11.03 5.84 -15.53
C GLY A 194 9.77 6.10 -14.70
N GLY A 195 9.61 5.43 -13.53
CA GLY A 195 8.52 5.70 -12.61
C GLY A 195 8.84 6.79 -11.60
N PHE A 196 7.82 7.46 -11.08
CA PHE A 196 7.97 8.48 -10.03
C PHE A 196 7.18 8.13 -8.77
N CYS A 197 7.86 8.26 -7.63
CA CYS A 197 7.26 8.21 -6.31
C CYS A 197 6.91 9.63 -5.83
N ALA A 198 5.85 9.71 -5.04
CA ALA A 198 5.34 10.93 -4.43
C ALA A 198 5.24 10.78 -2.90
N PRO A 199 6.36 10.87 -2.15
CA PRO A 199 6.32 10.96 -0.70
C PRO A 199 5.62 12.26 -0.27
N VAL A 200 4.60 12.15 0.57
CA VAL A 200 3.82 13.28 1.09
C VAL A 200 4.08 13.43 2.58
N PHE A 201 4.36 14.66 3.00
CA PHE A 201 4.68 15.04 4.38
C PHE A 201 3.53 15.79 5.07
N SER A 202 2.50 16.20 4.34
CA SER A 202 1.34 16.92 4.88
C SER A 202 0.04 16.23 4.46
N PRO A 203 -0.85 15.86 5.40
CA PRO A 203 -2.15 15.30 5.04
C PRO A 203 -3.05 16.30 4.30
N ASP A 204 -2.87 17.60 4.53
CA ASP A 204 -3.75 18.67 4.04
C ASP A 204 -3.80 18.76 2.50
N ILE A 205 -2.77 18.24 1.83
CA ILE A 205 -2.73 18.24 0.36
C ILE A 205 -3.53 17.09 -0.26
N ILE A 206 -3.96 16.10 0.55
CA ILE A 206 -4.73 14.95 0.08
C ILE A 206 -6.21 15.33 0.07
N VAL A 207 -6.70 15.74 -1.09
CA VAL A 207 -8.06 16.27 -1.26
C VAL A 207 -9.11 15.17 -1.17
N SER A 208 -8.82 14.01 -1.74
CA SER A 208 -9.73 12.86 -1.72
C SER A 208 -8.99 11.56 -1.96
N GLU A 209 -9.65 10.45 -1.62
CA GLU A 209 -9.18 9.10 -1.96
C GLU A 209 -10.33 8.25 -2.48
N LYS A 210 -10.00 7.35 -3.41
CA LYS A 210 -10.94 6.42 -4.02
C LYS A 210 -10.28 5.04 -4.13
N THR A 211 -10.98 4.02 -3.64
CA THR A 211 -10.61 2.63 -3.92
C THR A 211 -10.85 2.31 -5.39
N ILE A 212 -9.87 1.71 -6.05
CA ILE A 212 -9.97 1.34 -7.47
C ILE A 212 -10.30 -0.15 -7.63
N TYR A 213 -9.48 -1.04 -7.04
CA TYR A 213 -9.62 -2.50 -7.13
C TYR A 213 -8.74 -3.20 -6.09
N TYR A 214 -8.83 -4.54 -6.04
CA TYR A 214 -8.02 -5.39 -5.17
C TYR A 214 -6.91 -6.08 -5.98
N LEU A 215 -5.79 -6.33 -5.33
CA LEU A 215 -4.62 -7.02 -5.89
C LEU A 215 -4.34 -8.25 -5.03
N LYS A 216 -3.79 -9.28 -5.65
CA LYS A 216 -3.17 -10.39 -4.94
C LYS A 216 -1.79 -10.62 -5.52
N TYR A 217 -0.79 -10.62 -4.66
CA TYR A 217 0.57 -10.97 -5.01
C TYR A 217 0.81 -12.41 -4.62
N TYR A 218 1.51 -13.16 -5.48
CA TYR A 218 1.95 -14.51 -5.20
C TYR A 218 3.45 -14.58 -5.34
N PHE A 219 4.11 -15.18 -4.36
CA PHE A 219 5.54 -15.48 -4.37
C PHE A 219 5.70 -16.98 -4.15
N TYR A 220 6.60 -17.60 -4.89
CA TYR A 220 6.87 -19.04 -4.83
C TYR A 220 8.32 -19.26 -4.40
N SER A 221 8.57 -20.37 -3.70
CA SER A 221 9.90 -20.75 -3.19
C SER A 221 10.93 -20.97 -4.33
N ASP A 222 10.46 -21.29 -5.53
CA ASP A 222 11.28 -21.47 -6.75
C ASP A 222 11.68 -20.15 -7.44
N GLY A 223 11.26 -19.01 -6.89
CA GLY A 223 11.57 -17.68 -7.39
C GLY A 223 10.53 -17.11 -8.38
N LYS A 224 9.50 -17.88 -8.75
CA LYS A 224 8.36 -17.34 -9.51
C LYS A 224 7.61 -16.31 -8.67
N ALA A 225 7.06 -15.29 -9.32
CA ALA A 225 6.16 -14.34 -8.67
C ALA A 225 5.10 -13.81 -9.64
N GLU A 226 3.88 -13.59 -9.15
CA GLU A 226 2.70 -13.23 -9.96
C GLU A 226 1.91 -12.10 -9.29
N ILE A 227 1.21 -11.32 -10.13
CA ILE A 227 0.30 -10.26 -9.70
C ILE A 227 -1.05 -10.50 -10.36
N GLU A 228 -2.09 -10.62 -9.54
CA GLU A 228 -3.47 -10.76 -9.98
C GLU A 228 -4.27 -9.50 -9.63
N LYS A 229 -4.99 -8.94 -10.61
CA LYS A 229 -5.91 -7.82 -10.42
C LYS A 229 -7.31 -8.39 -10.22
N ILE A 230 -7.78 -8.35 -8.97
CA ILE A 230 -9.12 -8.79 -8.59
C ILE A 230 -10.07 -7.62 -8.83
N SER A 231 -10.78 -7.66 -9.96
CA SER A 231 -11.88 -6.73 -10.24
C SER A 231 -13.18 -7.27 -9.64
N LYS A 232 -14.02 -6.38 -9.09
CA LYS A 232 -15.38 -6.73 -8.64
C LYS A 232 -16.35 -6.95 -9.82
N VAL A 233 -15.89 -6.83 -11.06
CA VAL A 233 -16.76 -6.97 -12.22
C VAL A 233 -16.81 -8.44 -12.59
N LYS A 234 -17.88 -9.12 -12.16
CA LYS A 234 -18.28 -10.38 -12.77
C LYS A 234 -18.74 -10.04 -14.19
N GLU A 235 -17.85 -10.17 -15.18
CA GLU A 235 -18.23 -9.99 -16.58
C GLU A 235 -19.09 -11.19 -16.99
N ILE A 236 -20.40 -10.95 -17.07
CA ILE A 236 -21.34 -11.90 -17.66
C ILE A 236 -21.36 -11.62 -19.15
N PHE A 237 -20.66 -12.45 -19.92
CA PHE A 237 -20.75 -12.40 -21.37
C PHE A 237 -21.94 -13.25 -21.83
N THR A 238 -22.86 -12.62 -22.54
CA THR A 238 -23.85 -13.37 -23.32
C THR A 238 -23.14 -13.92 -24.55
N VAL A 239 -23.01 -15.25 -24.64
CA VAL A 239 -22.44 -15.92 -25.82
C VAL A 239 -23.21 -15.46 -27.07
N PRO A 240 -22.53 -14.90 -28.10
CA PRO A 240 -23.19 -14.47 -29.33
C PRO A 240 -24.01 -15.60 -29.96
N SER A 241 -25.20 -15.33 -30.48
CA SER A 241 -26.09 -16.37 -31.05
C SER A 241 -25.39 -17.23 -32.11
N ARG A 242 -24.51 -16.62 -32.92
CA ARG A 242 -23.65 -17.30 -33.89
C ARG A 242 -22.81 -18.43 -33.30
N TRP A 243 -22.31 -18.27 -32.07
CA TRP A 243 -21.47 -19.30 -31.41
C TRP A 243 -22.30 -20.43 -30.80
N LYS A 244 -23.60 -20.22 -30.59
CA LYS A 244 -24.53 -21.29 -30.18
C LYS A 244 -24.91 -22.19 -31.36
N GLU A 245 -25.01 -21.60 -32.56
CA GLU A 245 -25.33 -22.32 -33.81
C GLU A 245 -24.18 -23.23 -34.28
N GLU A 246 -22.92 -22.81 -34.06
CA GLU A 246 -21.73 -23.60 -34.44
C GLU A 246 -21.47 -24.81 -33.51
N ALA A 247 -22.08 -24.87 -32.32
CA ALA A 247 -21.78 -25.88 -31.29
C ALA A 247 -22.81 -27.02 -31.15
N ASN A 248 -23.97 -26.97 -31.82
CA ASN A 248 -25.02 -28.00 -31.73
C ASN A 248 -25.41 -28.41 -30.29
N ILE A 249 -25.33 -27.48 -29.32
CA ILE A 249 -25.73 -27.72 -27.93
C ILE A 249 -27.20 -27.29 -27.80
N GLN A 250 -28.13 -28.27 -27.81
CA GLN A 250 -29.49 -28.07 -27.32
C GLN A 250 -29.48 -28.10 -25.78
N LEU A 251 -30.19 -27.15 -25.16
CA LEU A 251 -30.42 -27.05 -23.72
C LEU A 251 -31.10 -28.30 -23.14
#